data_AF-A0A858SZP3-F1
#
_entry.id   AF-A0A858SZP3-F1
#
_cell.length_a   1.000
_cell.length_b   1.000
_cell.length_c   1.000
_cell.angle_alpha   90.00
_cell.angle_beta   90.00
_cell.angle_gamma   90.00
#
_symmetry.space_group_name_H-M   'P 1'
#
loop_
_entity.id
_entity.type
_entity.pdbx_description
1 polymer ?
#
loop_
_entity_poly.entity_id
_entity_poly.type
_entity_poly.pdbx_seq_one_letter_code
_entity_poly.pdbx_strand_id
1 'polypeptide(L)'
;MLNQFRADQGRAAVGWSERLEQAAAGHARDMLENGFFSHTGSDGSDIGQRVARTGYKWCYIAENIARGQRSLYEVMDRWAASSGHRRNMLLRDVREFALVEGPGRIWVMVLAQPC
;
A
#
# COMPACT_ATOMS: atom_id res chain seq x y z
N MET A 1 -13.65 -1.00 3.46
CA MET A 1 -13.52 -1.68 2.14
C MET A 1 -12.52 -2.83 2.16
N LEU A 2 -11.22 -2.59 2.45
CA LEU A 2 -10.22 -3.67 2.47
C LEU A 2 -10.57 -4.82 3.43
N ASN A 3 -10.94 -4.52 4.68
CA ASN A 3 -11.30 -5.56 5.65
C ASN A 3 -12.56 -6.34 5.26
N GLN A 4 -13.52 -5.71 4.56
CA GLN A 4 -14.68 -6.43 4.01
C GLN A 4 -14.23 -7.39 2.91
N PHE A 5 -13.44 -6.92 1.94
CA PHE A 5 -12.88 -7.76 0.88
C PHE A 5 -12.06 -8.93 1.44
N ARG A 6 -11.30 -8.71 2.51
CA ARG A 6 -10.57 -9.77 3.22
C ARG A 6 -11.51 -10.76 3.90
N ALA A 7 -12.54 -10.28 4.59
CA ALA A 7 -13.54 -11.14 5.25
C ALA A 7 -14.26 -12.05 4.24
N ASP A 8 -14.68 -11.51 3.09
CA ASP A 8 -15.34 -12.25 2.00
C ASP A 8 -14.45 -13.37 1.41
N GLN A 9 -13.15 -13.34 1.70
CA GLN A 9 -12.15 -14.32 1.23
C GLN A 9 -11.55 -15.14 2.39
N GLY A 10 -12.17 -15.11 3.58
CA GLY A 10 -11.71 -15.84 4.76
C GLY A 10 -10.32 -15.38 5.22
N ARG A 11 -10.05 -14.07 5.17
CA ARG A 11 -8.82 -13.46 5.66
C ARG A 11 -9.12 -12.59 6.88
N ALA A 12 -8.21 -12.62 7.86
CA ALA A 12 -8.30 -11.78 9.04
C ALA A 12 -8.23 -10.29 8.68
N ALA A 13 -8.94 -9.46 9.43
CA ALA A 13 -8.85 -8.02 9.31
C ALA A 13 -7.42 -7.53 9.63
N VAL A 14 -7.04 -6.43 8.99
CA VAL A 14 -5.81 -5.68 9.26
C VAL A 14 -6.14 -4.35 9.95
N GLY A 15 -5.27 -3.93 10.87
CA GLY A 15 -5.36 -2.64 11.57
C GLY A 15 -4.69 -1.52 10.78
N TRP A 16 -5.16 -0.29 10.93
CA TRP A 16 -4.47 0.86 10.35
C TRP A 16 -3.16 1.17 11.12
N SER A 17 -2.14 1.66 10.42
CA SER A 17 -0.85 2.02 11.00
C SER A 17 -0.35 3.35 10.48
N GLU A 18 -0.20 4.33 11.37
CA GLU A 18 0.29 5.68 11.05
C GLU A 18 1.67 5.65 10.37
N ARG A 19 2.56 4.75 10.81
CA ARG A 19 3.91 4.62 10.25
C ARG A 19 3.90 4.09 8.82
N LEU A 20 2.96 3.21 8.47
CA LEU A 20 2.78 2.75 7.10
C LEU A 20 2.15 3.85 6.24
N GLU A 21 1.27 4.66 6.81
CA GLU A 21 0.65 5.80 6.13
C GLU A 21 1.70 6.86 5.76
N GLN A 22 2.61 7.19 6.68
CA GLN A 22 3.72 8.12 6.41
C GLN A 22 4.58 7.64 5.24
N ALA A 23 4.91 6.34 5.18
CA ALA A 23 5.69 5.77 4.08
C ALA A 23 4.91 5.79 2.75
N ALA A 24 3.62 5.44 2.78
CA ALA A 24 2.75 5.43 1.61
C ALA A 24 2.57 6.85 1.03
N ALA A 25 2.31 7.84 1.89
CA ALA A 25 2.16 9.24 1.49
C ALA A 25 3.47 9.84 0.98
N GLY A 26 4.60 9.47 1.61
CA GLY A 26 5.93 9.84 1.14
C GLY A 26 6.20 9.35 -0.27
N HIS A 27 5.91 8.07 -0.55
CA HIS A 27 6.11 7.47 -1.88
C HIS A 27 5.17 8.06 -2.94
N ALA A 28 3.92 8.33 -2.58
CA ALA A 28 2.98 8.98 -3.49
C ALA A 28 3.43 10.38 -3.91
N ARG A 29 4.00 11.15 -2.96
CA ARG A 29 4.60 12.46 -3.22
C ARG A 29 5.85 12.35 -4.08
N ASP A 30 6.74 11.42 -3.74
CA ASP A 30 7.99 11.18 -4.48
C ASP A 30 7.72 10.87 -5.96
N MET A 31 6.78 9.96 -6.24
CA MET A 31 6.35 9.63 -7.60
C MET A 31 5.86 10.86 -8.38
N LEU A 32 5.09 11.74 -7.74
CA LEU A 32 4.59 12.93 -8.41
C LEU A 32 5.71 13.95 -8.66
N GLU A 33 6.48 14.28 -7.63
CA GLU A 33 7.50 15.34 -7.67
C GLU A 33 8.63 15.01 -8.64
N ASN A 34 9.02 13.74 -8.70
CA ASN A 34 10.11 13.27 -9.58
C ASN A 34 9.59 12.68 -10.91
N GLY A 35 8.30 12.78 -11.20
CA GLY A 35 7.74 12.47 -12.51
C GLY A 35 7.81 11.00 -12.92
N PHE A 36 7.68 10.06 -11.97
CA PHE A 36 7.75 8.63 -12.24
C PHE A 36 6.55 7.86 -11.65
N PHE A 37 6.41 6.58 -12.03
CA PHE A 37 5.40 5.69 -11.44
C PHE A 37 5.99 4.28 -11.31
N SER A 38 6.49 3.95 -10.12
CA SER A 38 7.26 2.73 -9.85
C SER A 38 7.16 2.33 -8.38
N HIS A 39 7.43 1.06 -8.07
CA HIS A 39 7.63 0.58 -6.70
C HIS A 39 8.96 1.05 -6.09
N THR A 40 9.94 1.41 -6.93
CA THR A 40 11.25 1.95 -6.52
C THR A 40 11.14 3.47 -6.41
N GLY A 41 11.58 4.03 -5.28
CA GLY A 41 11.66 5.47 -5.05
C GLY A 41 12.70 6.15 -5.93
N SER A 42 12.63 7.47 -6.04
CA SER A 42 13.60 8.28 -6.83
C SER A 42 15.04 8.14 -6.34
N ASP A 43 15.22 7.84 -5.05
CA ASP A 43 16.49 7.57 -4.39
C ASP A 43 16.94 6.11 -4.48
N GLY A 44 16.25 5.29 -5.27
CA GLY A 44 16.51 3.85 -5.40
C GLY A 44 15.91 3.00 -4.28
N SER A 45 15.14 3.59 -3.35
CA SER A 45 14.60 2.84 -2.23
C SER A 45 13.49 1.87 -2.61
N ASP A 46 13.48 0.68 -2.00
CA ASP A 46 12.33 -0.22 -2.01
C ASP A 46 11.32 0.11 -0.89
N ILE A 47 10.16 -0.54 -0.91
CA ILE A 47 9.12 -0.32 0.11
C ILE A 47 9.60 -0.63 1.53
N GLY A 48 10.46 -1.65 1.69
CA GLY A 48 10.98 -2.06 2.99
C GLY A 48 11.85 -0.97 3.61
N GLN A 49 12.71 -0.35 2.80
CA GLN A 49 13.54 0.79 3.19
C GLN A 49 12.68 2.02 3.51
N ARG A 50 11.68 2.34 2.68
CA ARG A 50 10.77 3.47 2.94
C ARG A 50 9.98 3.30 4.25
N VAL A 51 9.51 2.09 4.54
CA VAL A 51 8.81 1.79 5.80
C VAL A 51 9.77 1.75 7.00
N ALA A 52 10.99 1.24 6.84
CA ALA A 52 11.96 1.26 7.93
C ALA A 52 12.33 2.69 8.37
N ARG A 53 12.35 3.67 7.44
CA ARG A 53 12.61 5.09 7.73
C ARG A 53 11.55 5.74 8.62
N THR A 54 10.32 5.21 8.67
CA THR A 54 9.28 5.71 9.59
C THR A 54 9.39 5.09 11.00
N GLY A 55 10.44 4.29 11.25
CA GLY A 55 10.66 3.57 12.49
C GLY A 55 9.82 2.29 12.62
N TYR A 56 9.14 1.87 11.56
CA TYR A 56 8.37 0.63 11.55
C TYR A 56 9.27 -0.59 11.32
N LYS A 57 9.18 -1.57 12.22
CA LYS A 57 9.85 -2.86 12.07
C LYS A 57 8.88 -3.85 11.43
N TRP A 58 9.30 -4.48 10.35
CA TRP A 58 8.46 -5.40 9.57
C TRP A 58 9.15 -6.74 9.34
N CYS A 59 8.36 -7.80 9.40
CA CYS A 59 8.76 -9.18 9.11
C CYS A 59 8.30 -9.57 7.70
N TYR A 60 7.21 -8.96 7.25
CA TYR A 60 6.70 -9.09 5.89
C TYR A 60 6.13 -7.75 5.46
N ILE A 61 6.33 -7.38 4.19
CA ILE A 61 5.77 -6.15 3.62
C ILE A 61 5.34 -6.35 2.16
N ALA A 62 4.27 -5.67 1.76
CA ALA A 62 3.79 -5.62 0.38
C ALA A 62 3.23 -4.24 0.04
N GLU A 63 3.27 -3.89 -1.25
CA GLU A 63 2.79 -2.61 -1.76
C GLU A 63 1.88 -2.82 -2.98
N ASN A 64 0.80 -2.06 -3.05
CA ASN A 64 0.05 -1.83 -4.28
C ASN A 64 0.09 -0.33 -4.61
N ILE A 65 0.34 0.00 -5.87
CA ILE A 65 0.26 1.37 -6.37
C ILE A 65 -0.75 1.46 -7.51
N ALA A 66 -1.40 2.61 -7.67
CA ALA A 66 -2.24 2.92 -8.81
C ALA A 66 -2.20 4.43 -9.11
N ARG A 67 -2.57 4.82 -10.34
CA ARG A 67 -2.66 6.23 -10.72
C ARG A 67 -3.89 6.47 -11.59
N GLY A 68 -4.61 7.55 -11.28
CA GLY A 68 -5.70 8.08 -12.11
C GLY A 68 -7.10 7.67 -11.71
N GLN A 69 -7.27 6.68 -10.83
CA GLN A 69 -8.56 6.30 -10.26
C GLN A 69 -9.14 7.48 -9.47
N ARG A 70 -10.44 7.72 -9.61
CA ARG A 70 -11.13 8.91 -9.12
C ARG A 70 -11.76 8.72 -7.73
N SER A 71 -11.68 7.52 -7.19
CA SER A 71 -12.27 7.19 -5.89
C SER A 71 -11.61 5.97 -5.27
N LEU A 72 -11.78 5.83 -3.94
CA LEU A 72 -11.39 4.64 -3.21
C LEU A 72 -12.08 3.37 -3.76
N TYR A 73 -13.33 3.48 -4.21
CA TYR A 73 -14.05 2.34 -4.77
C TYR A 73 -13.39 1.85 -6.07
N GLU A 74 -13.10 2.78 -6.98
CA GLU A 74 -12.49 2.46 -8.27
C GLU A 74 -11.11 1.81 -8.10
N VAL A 75 -10.26 2.33 -7.20
CA VAL A 75 -8.93 1.74 -7.00
C VAL A 75 -8.99 0.36 -6.34
N MET A 76 -9.89 0.17 -5.37
CA MET A 76 -10.08 -1.12 -4.70
C MET A 76 -10.58 -2.19 -5.67
N ASP A 77 -11.51 -1.84 -6.57
CA ASP A 77 -12.00 -2.74 -7.62
C ASP A 77 -10.90 -3.11 -8.62
N ARG A 78 -10.13 -2.11 -9.09
CA ARG A 78 -8.99 -2.33 -9.99
C ARG A 78 -7.92 -3.24 -9.38
N TRP A 79 -7.58 -3.04 -8.11
CA TRP A 79 -6.64 -3.92 -7.41
C TRP A 79 -7.22 -5.32 -7.20
N ALA A 80 -8.50 -5.45 -6.87
CA ALA A 80 -9.14 -6.76 -6.69
C ALA A 80 -9.23 -7.58 -7.98
N ALA A 81 -9.30 -6.91 -9.14
CA ALA A 81 -9.32 -7.53 -10.47
C ALA A 81 -7.92 -7.89 -11.01
N SER A 82 -6.85 -7.32 -10.43
CA SER A 82 -5.46 -7.58 -10.84
C SER A 82 -4.85 -8.69 -9.99
N SER A 83 -4.40 -9.79 -10.61
CA SER A 83 -3.88 -10.96 -9.87
C SER A 83 -2.76 -10.62 -8.89
N GLY A 84 -1.81 -9.77 -9.28
CA GLY A 84 -0.71 -9.31 -8.43
C GLY A 84 -1.19 -8.49 -7.23
N HIS A 85 -1.97 -7.44 -7.48
CA HIS A 85 -2.48 -6.56 -6.43
C HIS A 85 -3.45 -7.28 -5.48
N ARG A 86 -4.31 -8.14 -6.04
CA ARG A 86 -5.24 -9.00 -5.29
C ARG A 86 -4.47 -9.93 -4.35
N ARG A 87 -3.37 -10.53 -4.81
CA ARG A 87 -2.53 -11.40 -3.98
C ARG A 87 -2.04 -10.67 -2.74
N ASN A 88 -1.56 -9.43 -2.89
CA ASN A 88 -1.12 -8.61 -1.75
C ASN A 88 -2.27 -8.36 -0.77
N MET A 89 -3.45 -7.95 -1.25
CA MET A 89 -4.63 -7.70 -0.40
C MET A 89 -5.10 -8.94 0.37
N LEU A 90 -4.76 -10.15 -0.08
CA LEU A 90 -5.15 -11.43 0.52
C LEU A 90 -4.01 -12.17 1.24
N LEU A 91 -2.88 -11.50 1.48
CA LEU A 91 -1.80 -12.05 2.32
C LEU A 91 -2.36 -12.45 3.69
N ARG A 92 -1.92 -13.62 4.18
CA ARG A 92 -2.41 -14.19 5.43
C ARG A 92 -1.78 -13.55 6.67
N ASP A 93 -0.48 -13.25 6.57
CA ASP A 93 0.32 -12.93 7.75
C ASP A 93 0.41 -11.42 8.03
N VAL A 94 -0.06 -10.59 7.10
CA VAL A 94 -0.18 -9.13 7.31
C VAL A 94 -1.20 -8.84 8.41
N ARG A 95 -0.83 -7.91 9.29
CA ARG A 95 -1.63 -7.49 10.44
C ARG A 95 -1.99 -6.02 10.38
N GLU A 96 -1.22 -5.23 9.66
CA GLU A 96 -1.40 -3.80 9.55
C GLU A 96 -1.39 -3.35 8.10
N PHE A 97 -2.01 -2.19 7.85
CA PHE A 97 -2.00 -1.56 6.54
C PHE A 97 -2.10 -0.04 6.64
N ALA A 98 -1.78 0.62 5.54
CA ALA A 98 -2.26 1.96 5.24
C ALA A 98 -2.67 2.03 3.76
N LEU A 99 -3.56 2.96 3.43
CA LEU A 99 -3.99 3.26 2.07
C LEU A 99 -4.20 4.76 1.96
N VAL A 100 -3.47 5.41 1.06
CA VAL A 100 -3.55 6.86 0.85
C VAL A 100 -3.88 7.19 -0.60
N GLU A 101 -4.62 8.28 -0.81
CA GLU A 101 -4.63 9.03 -2.05
C GLU A 101 -3.65 10.18 -1.91
N GLY A 102 -2.51 10.09 -2.59
CA GLY A 102 -1.53 11.16 -2.70
C GLY A 102 -1.81 12.09 -3.88
N PRO A 103 -0.94 13.08 -4.09
CA PRO A 103 -1.15 14.10 -5.10
C PRO A 103 -1.09 13.49 -6.51
N GLY A 104 -1.81 14.10 -7.47
CA GLY A 104 -1.91 13.57 -8.84
C GLY A 104 -2.72 12.27 -8.96
N ARG A 105 -3.58 11.97 -7.97
CA ARG A 105 -4.38 10.73 -7.87
C ARG A 105 -3.51 9.47 -7.87
N ILE A 106 -2.39 9.54 -7.14
CA ILE A 106 -1.50 8.41 -6.93
C ILE A 106 -1.94 7.70 -5.66
N TRP A 107 -2.41 6.47 -5.80
CA TRP A 107 -2.87 5.64 -4.71
C TRP A 107 -1.75 4.70 -4.28
N VAL A 108 -1.49 4.63 -2.97
CA VAL A 108 -0.49 3.71 -2.41
C VAL A 108 -1.12 2.97 -1.24
N MET A 109 -1.12 1.64 -1.31
CA MET A 109 -1.46 0.76 -0.20
C MET A 109 -0.20 0.02 0.25
N VAL A 110 0.07 0.05 1.54
CA VAL A 110 1.14 -0.73 2.17
C VAL A 110 0.51 -1.70 3.16
N LEU A 111 0.93 -2.94 3.12
CA LEU A 111 0.48 -4.02 4.01
C LEU A 111 1.71 -4.60 4.71
N ALA A 112 1.66 -4.78 6.02
CA ALA A 112 2.79 -5.30 6.76
C ALA A 112 2.40 -6.30 7.86
N GLN A 113 3.33 -7.21 8.14
CA GLN A 113 3.38 -7.94 9.39
C GLN A 113 4.46 -7.27 10.25
N PRO A 114 4.12 -6.76 11.45
CA PRO A 114 5.13 -6.20 12.35
C PRO A 114 6.08 -7.29 12.83
N CYS A 115 7.34 -6.90 13.03
CA CYS A 115 8.22 -7.52 14.02
C CYS A 115 8.19 -6.64 15.29
#